data_AF-I1C8Y1-F1
#
_entry.id   AF-I1C8Y1-F1
#
_cell.length_a   1.000
_cell.length_b   1.000
_cell.length_c   1.000
_cell.angle_alpha   90.00
_cell.angle_beta   90.00
_cell.angle_gamma   90.00
#
_symmetry.space_group_name_H-M   'P 1'
#
loop_
_entity.id
_entity.type
_entity.pdbx_description
1 polymer ?
#
loop_
_entity_poly.entity_id
_entity_poly.type
_entity_poly.pdbx_seq_one_letter_code
_entity_poly.pdbx_strand_id
1 'polypeptide(L)'
;MNSHTSPVLTFKSSPEPLLSHMVHHVYHLVRCSNEVTYYQHALLPSLPRFIKTIYKKCRLSPAVLVVGLIYLERLKNNLPSEANGEYDTPYKLFLAAIIIATKYIEDHNAHALSIYKIVSPIYASKELNEMERSFLSVLKNNKHPILFL
;
A
#
# COMPACT_ATOMS: atom_id res chain seq x y z
N MET A 1 -33.65 15.82 10.41
CA MET A 1 -32.24 15.45 10.65
C MET A 1 -31.53 15.47 9.31
N ASN A 2 -30.83 16.56 9.00
CA ASN A 2 -30.11 16.70 7.74
C ASN A 2 -28.79 15.94 7.86
N SER A 3 -28.65 14.84 7.13
CA SER A 3 -27.39 14.13 6.97
C SER A 3 -26.48 14.98 6.09
N HIS A 4 -25.58 15.74 6.71
CA HIS A 4 -24.45 16.33 6.02
C HIS A 4 -23.58 15.18 5.49
N THR A 5 -23.77 14.84 4.22
CA THR A 5 -22.90 13.91 3.51
C THR A 5 -21.60 14.68 3.24
N SER A 6 -20.53 14.30 3.94
CA SER A 6 -19.19 14.80 3.66
C SER A 6 -18.88 14.59 2.17
N PRO A 7 -18.27 15.58 1.48
CA PRO A 7 -17.96 15.43 0.07
C PRO A 7 -16.94 14.31 -0.11
N VAL A 8 -17.39 13.15 -0.59
CA VAL A 8 -16.52 12.02 -0.94
C VAL A 8 -15.93 12.30 -2.31
N LEU A 9 -14.60 12.29 -2.43
CA LEU A 9 -13.94 12.27 -3.73
C LEU A 9 -14.36 11.01 -4.48
N THR A 10 -15.18 11.18 -5.50
CA THR A 10 -15.61 10.12 -6.40
C THR A 10 -14.95 10.36 -7.76
N PHE A 11 -14.59 9.28 -8.46
CA PHE A 11 -14.17 9.45 -9.84
C PHE A 11 -15.37 9.77 -10.71
N LYS A 12 -15.27 10.86 -11.48
CA LYS A 12 -16.21 11.16 -12.57
C LYS A 12 -15.93 10.28 -13.82
N SER A 13 -14.77 9.62 -13.86
CA SER A 13 -14.23 8.80 -14.95
C SER A 13 -13.75 7.43 -14.45
N SER A 14 -13.10 6.63 -15.29
CA SER A 14 -12.52 5.34 -14.89
C SER A 14 -11.40 5.49 -13.84
N PRO A 15 -11.27 4.60 -12.83
CA PRO A 15 -10.17 4.62 -11.86
C PRO A 15 -8.82 4.13 -12.43
N GLU A 16 -8.83 3.55 -13.63
CA GLU A 16 -7.65 2.89 -14.22
C GLU A 16 -6.41 3.80 -14.38
N PRO A 17 -6.52 5.10 -14.76
CA PRO A 17 -5.35 5.97 -14.82
C PRO A 17 -4.65 6.13 -13.47
N LEU A 18 -5.40 6.25 -12.36
CA LEU A 18 -4.80 6.35 -11.02
C LEU A 18 -4.16 5.02 -10.60
N LEU A 19 -4.82 3.90 -10.87
CA LEU A 19 -4.28 2.57 -10.59
C LEU A 19 -3.00 2.31 -11.38
N SER A 20 -2.96 2.70 -12.66
CA SER A 20 -1.78 2.60 -13.51
C SER A 20 -0.64 3.48 -13.01
N HIS A 21 -0.94 4.72 -12.61
CA HIS A 21 0.04 5.62 -12.02
C HIS A 21 0.61 5.07 -10.71
N MET A 22 -0.23 4.48 -9.85
CA MET A 22 0.18 3.83 -8.61
C MET A 22 1.08 2.63 -8.86
N VAL A 23 0.74 1.76 -9.80
CA VAL A 23 1.59 0.64 -10.22
C VAL A 23 2.97 1.16 -10.64
N HIS A 24 3.00 2.17 -11.52
CA HIS A 24 4.24 2.75 -12.00
C HIS A 24 5.09 3.32 -10.84
N HIS A 25 4.46 4.07 -9.94
CA HIS A 25 5.17 4.67 -8.81
C HIS A 25 5.74 3.62 -7.85
N VAL A 26 4.96 2.58 -7.52
CA VAL A 26 5.40 1.48 -6.65
C VAL A 26 6.54 0.68 -7.30
N TYR A 27 6.44 0.40 -8.61
CA TYR A 27 7.47 -0.36 -9.33
C TYR A 27 8.83 0.36 -9.37
N HIS A 28 8.83 1.68 -9.43
CA HIS A 28 10.05 2.50 -9.49
C HIS A 28 10.48 3.08 -8.14
N LEU A 29 9.87 2.64 -7.04
CA LEU A 29 10.17 3.15 -5.70
C LEU A 29 11.51 2.62 -5.18
N VAL A 30 11.73 1.31 -5.31
CA VAL A 30 12.91 0.59 -4.81
C VAL A 30 13.33 -0.46 -5.83
N ARG A 31 14.64 -0.66 -5.99
CA ARG A 31 15.16 -1.79 -6.79
C ARG A 31 14.88 -3.09 -6.06
N CYS A 32 14.17 -4.02 -6.69
CA CYS A 32 13.79 -5.27 -6.07
C CYS A 32 14.44 -6.45 -6.79
N SER A 33 14.80 -7.48 -6.02
CA SER A 33 15.27 -8.75 -6.59
C SER A 33 14.18 -9.43 -7.41
N ASN A 34 14.57 -10.17 -8.44
CA ASN A 34 13.66 -11.06 -9.18
C ASN A 34 13.60 -12.47 -8.57
N GLU A 35 14.38 -12.73 -7.52
CA GLU A 35 14.46 -14.04 -6.88
C GLU A 35 13.23 -14.31 -6.01
N VAL A 36 12.59 -15.46 -6.25
CA VAL A 36 11.44 -15.92 -5.50
C VAL A 36 11.89 -16.89 -4.41
N THR A 37 12.05 -16.37 -3.19
CA THR A 37 12.63 -17.13 -2.06
C THR A 37 11.58 -17.88 -1.23
N TYR A 38 10.35 -17.38 -1.14
CA TYR A 38 9.32 -17.90 -0.25
C TYR A 38 8.12 -18.49 -1.01
N TYR A 39 7.54 -19.58 -0.52
CA TYR A 39 6.38 -20.26 -1.15
C TYR A 39 5.18 -19.31 -1.37
N GLN A 40 4.96 -18.38 -0.44
CA GLN A 40 3.87 -17.39 -0.54
C GLN A 40 3.99 -16.46 -1.75
N HIS A 41 5.19 -16.27 -2.30
CA HIS A 41 5.39 -15.45 -3.51
C HIS A 41 4.73 -16.09 -4.74
N ALA A 42 4.56 -17.41 -4.78
CA ALA A 42 3.84 -18.09 -5.86
C ALA A 42 2.34 -17.76 -5.86
N LEU A 43 1.81 -17.26 -4.74
CA LEU A 43 0.42 -16.85 -4.60
C LEU A 43 0.20 -15.38 -5.00
N LEU A 44 1.28 -14.60 -5.17
CA LEU A 44 1.18 -13.20 -5.57
C LEU A 44 0.78 -13.10 -7.05
N PRO A 45 -0.36 -12.47 -7.38
CA PRO A 45 -0.64 -12.10 -8.75
C PRO A 45 0.30 -10.96 -9.17
N SER A 46 0.34 -10.62 -10.46
CA SER A 46 1.11 -9.46 -10.91
C SER A 46 0.71 -8.18 -10.15
N LEU A 47 1.68 -7.30 -9.87
CA LEU A 47 1.46 -6.06 -9.12
C LEU A 47 0.24 -5.22 -9.59
N PRO A 48 0.00 -5.02 -10.91
CA PRO A 48 -1.20 -4.32 -11.38
C PRO A 48 -2.50 -5.04 -11.00
N ARG A 49 -2.51 -6.38 -11.11
CA ARG A 49 -3.67 -7.19 -10.75
C ARG A 49 -3.88 -7.21 -9.24
N PHE A 50 -2.80 -7.23 -8.46
CA PHE A 50 -2.85 -7.14 -7.01
C PHE A 50 -3.49 -5.82 -6.55
N ILE A 51 -2.93 -4.68 -6.97
CA ILE A 51 -3.41 -3.34 -6.63
C ILE A 51 -4.88 -3.17 -7.01
N LYS A 52 -5.25 -3.57 -8.24
CA LYS A 52 -6.63 -3.53 -8.71
C LYS A 52 -7.57 -4.43 -7.90
N THR A 53 -7.10 -5.60 -7.46
CA THR A 53 -7.88 -6.52 -6.62
C THR A 53 -8.16 -5.90 -5.26
N ILE A 54 -7.14 -5.35 -4.61
CA ILE A 54 -7.29 -4.66 -3.32
C ILE A 54 -8.26 -3.49 -3.45
N TYR A 55 -8.06 -2.60 -4.43
CA TYR A 55 -8.97 -1.48 -4.69
C TYR A 55 -10.43 -1.93 -4.82
N LYS A 56 -10.71 -2.89 -5.71
CA LYS A 56 -12.09 -3.32 -5.99
C LYS A 56 -12.73 -4.09 -4.84
N LYS A 57 -12.00 -5.06 -4.27
CA LYS A 57 -12.56 -5.98 -3.27
C LYS A 57 -12.69 -5.33 -1.89
N CYS A 58 -11.79 -4.42 -1.54
CA CYS A 58 -11.91 -3.61 -0.33
C CYS A 58 -12.84 -2.41 -0.51
N ARG A 59 -13.28 -2.09 -1.73
CA ARG A 59 -14.11 -0.90 -2.04
C ARG A 59 -13.43 0.43 -1.64
N LEU A 60 -12.12 0.52 -1.86
CA LEU A 60 -11.37 1.71 -1.50
C LEU A 60 -11.84 2.92 -2.29
N SER A 61 -11.87 4.08 -1.64
CA SER A 61 -12.17 5.33 -2.32
C SER A 61 -10.97 5.84 -3.14
N PRO A 62 -11.22 6.68 -4.15
CA PRO A 62 -10.17 7.40 -4.87
C PRO A 62 -9.28 8.22 -3.92
N ALA A 63 -9.87 8.82 -2.87
CA ALA A 63 -9.14 9.58 -1.86
C ALA A 63 -8.08 8.73 -1.15
N VAL A 64 -8.42 7.49 -0.76
CA VAL A 64 -7.48 6.55 -0.14
C VAL A 64 -6.30 6.27 -1.06
N LEU A 65 -6.55 6.08 -2.36
CA LEU A 65 -5.48 5.84 -3.33
C LEU A 65 -4.56 7.06 -3.48
N VAL A 66 -5.13 8.27 -3.53
CA VAL A 66 -4.36 9.52 -3.64
C VAL A 66 -3.51 9.74 -2.38
N VAL A 67 -4.07 9.55 -1.19
CA VAL A 67 -3.29 9.66 0.07
C VAL A 67 -2.21 8.58 0.14
N GLY A 68 -2.51 7.35 -0.29
CA GLY A 68 -1.51 6.28 -0.41
C GLY A 68 -0.36 6.64 -1.36
N LEU A 69 -0.65 7.25 -2.50
CA LEU A 69 0.38 7.77 -3.43
C LEU A 69 1.26 8.83 -2.77
N ILE A 70 0.66 9.80 -2.06
CA ILE A 70 1.42 10.82 -1.33
C ILE A 70 2.34 10.17 -0.30
N TYR A 71 1.89 9.13 0.40
CA TYR A 71 2.74 8.39 1.34
C TYR A 71 3.87 7.63 0.65
N LEU A 72 3.65 7.02 -0.51
CA LEU A 72 4.70 6.37 -1.30
C LEU A 72 5.73 7.38 -1.81
N GLU A 73 5.30 8.56 -2.26
CA GLU A 73 6.20 9.61 -2.72
C GLU A 73 7.06 10.16 -1.57
N ARG A 74 6.47 10.36 -0.39
CA ARG A 74 7.21 10.74 0.82
C ARG A 74 8.18 9.65 1.24
N LEU A 75 7.80 8.39 1.14
CA LEU A 75 8.69 7.27 1.42
C LEU A 75 9.91 7.35 0.49
N LYS A 76 9.72 7.50 -0.81
CA LYS A 76 10.80 7.63 -1.79
C LYS A 76 11.82 8.71 -1.42
N ASN A 77 11.36 9.87 -0.95
CA ASN A 77 12.22 10.98 -0.55
C ASN A 77 13.03 10.70 0.74
N ASN A 78 12.58 9.75 1.56
CA ASN A 78 13.23 9.39 2.83
C ASN A 78 14.07 8.10 2.73
N LEU A 79 14.03 7.40 1.60
CA LEU A 79 14.82 6.19 1.40
C LEU A 79 16.27 6.54 1.05
N PRO A 80 17.25 5.74 1.51
CA PRO A 80 18.63 5.85 1.06
C PRO A 80 18.72 5.52 -0.44
N SER A 81 19.68 6.13 -1.14
CA SER A 81 19.87 5.95 -2.58
C SER A 81 20.15 4.50 -2.98
N GLU A 82 20.71 3.72 -2.04
CA GLU A 82 21.07 2.31 -2.19
C GLU A 82 20.01 1.35 -1.61
N ALA A 83 18.79 1.82 -1.33
CA ALA A 83 17.71 0.96 -0.88
C ALA A 83 17.43 -0.13 -1.94
N ASN A 84 17.49 -1.39 -1.50
CA ASN A 84 17.10 -2.55 -2.29
C ASN A 84 16.09 -3.38 -1.48
N GLY A 85 15.18 -4.04 -2.18
CA GLY A 85 14.13 -4.88 -1.60
C GLY A 85 14.12 -6.29 -2.16
N GLU A 86 13.36 -7.15 -1.50
CA GLU A 86 13.00 -8.48 -1.97
C GLU A 86 11.96 -8.40 -3.10
N TYR A 87 11.68 -9.56 -3.72
CA TYR A 87 10.69 -9.67 -4.80
C TYR A 87 9.31 -9.08 -4.45
N ASP A 88 8.88 -9.25 -3.20
CA ASP A 88 7.54 -8.85 -2.78
C ASP A 88 7.49 -7.47 -2.10
N THR A 89 8.63 -6.79 -1.93
CA THR A 89 8.72 -5.45 -1.34
C THR A 89 7.76 -4.45 -2.00
N PRO A 90 7.55 -4.40 -3.34
CA PRO A 90 6.57 -3.50 -3.95
C PRO A 90 5.14 -3.71 -3.44
N TYR A 91 4.76 -4.96 -3.18
CA TYR A 91 3.44 -5.32 -2.64
C TYR A 91 3.31 -4.88 -1.18
N LYS A 92 4.34 -5.15 -0.37
CA LYS A 92 4.43 -4.73 1.05
C LYS A 92 4.33 -3.20 1.17
N LEU A 93 5.06 -2.45 0.34
CA LEU A 93 5.05 -0.99 0.32
C LEU A 93 3.67 -0.42 -0.03
N PHE A 94 3.04 -0.97 -1.07
CA PHE A 94 1.68 -0.59 -1.43
C PHE A 94 0.68 -0.88 -0.30
N LEU A 95 0.73 -2.08 0.31
CA LEU A 95 -0.17 -2.44 1.40
C LEU A 95 0.01 -1.51 2.60
N ALA A 96 1.24 -1.26 3.05
CA ALA A 96 1.51 -0.36 4.16
C ALA A 96 0.94 1.04 3.90
N ALA A 97 1.22 1.62 2.73
CA ALA A 97 0.74 2.94 2.36
C ALA A 97 -0.80 3.02 2.36
N ILE A 98 -1.48 2.01 1.80
CA ILE A 98 -2.93 2.00 1.72
C ILE A 98 -3.59 1.74 3.07
N ILE A 99 -3.07 0.82 3.88
CA ILE A 99 -3.64 0.56 5.21
C ILE A 99 -3.53 1.84 6.07
N ILE A 100 -2.36 2.50 6.06
CA ILE A 100 -2.19 3.79 6.77
C ILE A 100 -3.16 4.84 6.22
N ALA A 101 -3.31 4.95 4.90
CA ALA A 101 -4.24 5.90 4.28
C ALA A 101 -5.71 5.64 4.67
N THR A 102 -6.15 4.38 4.72
CA THR A 102 -7.50 4.04 5.19
C THR A 102 -7.71 4.44 6.64
N LYS A 103 -6.76 4.13 7.53
CA LYS A 103 -6.82 4.50 8.96
C LYS A 103 -6.79 6.01 9.19
N TYR A 104 -6.24 6.78 8.26
CA TYR A 104 -6.19 8.23 8.33
C TYR A 104 -7.48 8.90 7.85
N ILE A 105 -8.09 8.38 6.77
CA ILE A 105 -9.29 8.98 6.17
C ILE A 105 -10.57 8.53 6.88
N GLU A 106 -10.60 7.32 7.42
CA GLU A 106 -11.82 6.70 7.94
C GLU A 106 -11.89 6.76 9.46
N ASP A 107 -13.05 7.15 9.99
CA ASP A 107 -13.33 7.15 11.43
C ASP A 107 -13.36 5.73 12.04
N HIS A 108 -13.47 4.70 11.19
CA HIS A 108 -13.57 3.29 11.58
C HIS A 108 -12.63 2.43 10.73
N ASN A 109 -12.00 1.42 11.35
CA ASN A 109 -10.99 0.56 10.71
C ASN A 109 -11.55 -0.49 9.72
N ALA A 110 -12.73 -0.26 9.13
CA ALA A 110 -13.43 -1.28 8.34
C ALA A 110 -12.65 -1.68 7.08
N HIS A 111 -12.10 -0.72 6.32
CA HIS A 111 -11.36 -1.02 5.10
C HIS A 111 -10.00 -1.65 5.41
N ALA A 112 -9.31 -1.17 6.46
CA ALA A 112 -8.09 -1.82 6.96
C ALA A 112 -8.36 -3.31 7.27
N LEU A 113 -9.41 -3.63 8.04
CA LEU A 113 -9.79 -5.01 8.33
C LEU A 113 -10.14 -5.82 7.07
N SER A 114 -10.76 -5.19 6.05
CA SER A 114 -11.03 -5.84 4.77
C SER A 114 -9.74 -6.20 4.01
N ILE A 115 -8.73 -5.33 4.05
CA ILE A 115 -7.42 -5.58 3.44
C ILE A 115 -6.77 -6.78 4.13
N TYR A 116 -6.72 -6.80 5.47
CA TYR A 116 -6.12 -7.88 6.24
C TYR A 116 -6.75 -9.24 5.90
N LYS A 117 -8.08 -9.28 5.75
CA LYS A 117 -8.79 -10.51 5.37
C LYS A 117 -8.46 -10.98 3.96
N ILE A 118 -8.31 -10.07 3.01
CA ILE A 118 -8.05 -10.43 1.61
C ILE A 118 -6.63 -10.94 1.41
N VAL A 119 -5.66 -10.37 2.12
CA VAL A 119 -4.25 -10.72 1.96
C VAL A 119 -3.78 -11.80 2.94
N SER A 120 -4.62 -12.26 3.86
CA SER A 120 -4.27 -13.28 4.86
C SER A 120 -3.72 -14.61 4.30
N PRO A 121 -4.03 -15.05 3.06
CA PRO A 121 -3.37 -16.21 2.48
C PRO A 121 -1.90 -15.99 2.11
N ILE A 122 -1.44 -14.72 2.08
CA ILE A 122 -0.11 -14.31 1.65
C ILE A 122 0.68 -13.68 2.80
N TYR A 123 0.02 -12.87 3.64
CA TYR A 123 0.63 -12.14 4.74
C TYR A 123 -0.18 -12.26 6.02
N ALA A 124 0.47 -12.66 7.12
CA ALA A 124 -0.16 -12.68 8.43
C ALA A 124 -0.43 -11.27 8.94
N SER A 125 -1.45 -11.11 9.81
CA SER A 125 -1.76 -9.82 10.44
C SER A 125 -0.56 -9.20 11.18
N LYS A 126 0.31 -10.03 11.74
CA LYS A 126 1.54 -9.58 12.41
C LYS A 126 2.49 -8.91 11.42
N GLU A 127 2.71 -9.54 10.27
CA GLU A 127 3.57 -9.01 9.20
C GLU A 127 2.99 -7.70 8.66
N LEU A 128 1.68 -7.61 8.43
CA LEU A 128 1.04 -6.36 7.99
C LEU A 128 1.25 -5.22 9.00
N ASN A 129 1.12 -5.50 10.29
CA ASN A 129 1.40 -4.50 11.33
C ASN A 129 2.88 -4.07 11.36
N GLU A 130 3.80 -5.00 11.08
CA GLU A 130 5.24 -4.69 10.97
C GLU A 130 5.53 -3.84 9.73
N MET A 131 4.90 -4.14 8.58
CA MET A 131 4.97 -3.32 7.37
C MET A 131 4.52 -1.88 7.65
N GLU A 132 3.39 -1.68 8.33
CA GLU A 132 2.91 -0.35 8.71
C GLU A 132 3.90 0.41 9.61
N ARG A 133 4.42 -0.27 10.64
CA ARG A 133 5.37 0.33 11.59
C ARG A 133 6.67 0.73 10.89
N SER A 134 7.20 -0.16 10.05
CA SER A 134 8.41 0.08 9.26
C SER A 134 8.22 1.28 8.34
N PHE A 135 7.11 1.31 7.60
CA PHE A 135 6.76 2.42 6.71
C PHE A 135 6.64 3.75 7.45
N LEU A 136 5.92 3.78 8.58
CA LEU A 136 5.78 4.98 9.41
C LEU A 136 7.11 5.44 10.02
N SER A 137 8.01 4.52 10.36
CA SER A 137 9.35 4.86 10.86
C SER A 137 10.14 5.64 9.82
N VAL A 138 10.10 5.18 8.56
CA VAL A 138 10.75 5.88 7.44
C VAL A 138 10.09 7.23 7.16
N LEU A 139 8.77 7.35 7.24
CA LEU A 139 8.08 8.63 7.06
C LEU A 139 8.40 9.68 8.15
N LYS A 140 8.74 9.23 9.36
CA LYS A 140 9.00 10.11 10.52
C LYS A 140 10.47 10.58 10.64
N ASN A 141 11.38 10.14 9.76
CA ASN A 141 12.80 10.49 9.77
C ASN A 141 13.59 10.08 11.03
N ASN A 142 13.40 8.84 11.52
CA ASN A 142 14.43 8.17 12.31
C ASN A 142 15.23 7.26 11.38
N LYS A 143 16.51 7.58 11.11
CA LYS A 143 17.43 6.79 10.28
C LYS A 143 17.69 5.39 10.85
N HIS A 144 16.69 4.52 10.85
CA HIS A 144 16.88 3.09 11.09
C HIS A 144 17.03 2.37 9.75
N PRO A 145 18.02 1.48 9.61
CA PRO A 145 18.21 0.71 8.38
C PRO A 145 16.99 -0.18 8.12
N ILE A 146 16.60 -0.26 6.84
CA ILE A 146 15.45 -0.99 6.31
C ILE A 146 15.75 -2.50 6.34
N LEU A 147 15.81 -3.08 7.55
CA LEU A 147 16.10 -4.51 7.75
C LEU A 147 14.83 -5.38 7.86
N PHE A 148 13.64 -4.83 7.62
CA PHE A 148 12.37 -5.53 7.84
C PHE A 148 11.34 -5.35 6.71
N LEU A 149 11.79 -5.11 5.47
CA LEU A 149 10.94 -5.19 4.27
C LEU A 149 11.57 -6.12 3.25
#